data_AF-A0A7S1QZA1-F1
#
_entry.id   AF-A0A7S1QZA1-F1
#
_cell.length_a   1.000
_cell.length_b   1.000
_cell.length_c   1.000
_cell.angle_alpha   90.00
_cell.angle_beta   90.00
_cell.angle_gamma   90.00
#
_symmetry.space_group_name_H-M   'P 1'
#
loop_
_entity.id
_entity.type
_entity.pdbx_description
1 polymer ?
#
loop_
_entity_poly.entity_id
_entity_poly.type
_entity_poly.pdbx_seq_one_letter_code
_entity_poly.pdbx_strand_id
1 'polypeptide(L)'
;GIPSIGWGGSMCLSSDATCHDITDRDICKSSMEAVGLKCEGWGGQTCLTRGSPLGLIRDPDACKNSLAITGTAAMGWGGSHCMSKTEDCGSITNKRICQSADSLLGLSCGRWHDTLGCLEKHLM
;
A
#
# COMPACT_ATOMS: atom_id res chain seq x y z
N GLY A 1 15.28 -6.13 30.30
CA GLY A 1 15.28 -6.07 28.83
C GLY A 1 13.86 -6.28 28.33
N ILE A 2 13.48 -5.64 27.23
CA ILE A 2 12.17 -5.88 26.61
C ILE A 2 12.22 -7.28 25.95
N PRO A 3 11.26 -8.18 26.23
CA PRO A 3 11.19 -9.48 25.57
C PRO A 3 11.03 -9.31 24.06
N SER A 4 11.85 -10.03 23.29
CA SER A 4 11.81 -10.02 21.82
C SER A 4 11.17 -11.31 21.30
N ILE A 5 10.33 -11.19 20.27
CA ILE A 5 9.74 -12.33 19.55
C ILE A 5 10.51 -12.71 18.28
N GLY A 6 11.55 -11.95 17.93
CA GLY A 6 12.40 -12.25 16.77
C GLY A 6 12.89 -10.99 16.03
N TRP A 7 13.56 -11.20 14.89
CA TRP A 7 13.99 -10.11 14.00
C TRP A 7 12.86 -9.76 13.02
N GLY A 8 12.56 -8.48 12.85
CA GLY A 8 11.52 -7.98 11.96
C GLY A 8 12.04 -7.45 10.61
N GLY A 9 13.35 -7.40 10.40
CA GLY A 9 13.97 -6.87 9.19
C GLY A 9 14.86 -5.66 9.41
N SER A 10 14.41 -4.69 10.20
CA SER A 10 15.20 -3.52 10.60
C SER A 10 15.53 -3.48 12.09
N MET A 11 14.73 -4.16 12.91
CA MET A 11 14.90 -4.21 14.36
C MET A 11 14.35 -5.51 14.95
N CYS A 12 14.70 -5.77 16.21
CA CYS A 12 14.05 -6.81 17.00
C CYS A 12 12.60 -6.42 17.31
N LEU A 13 11.68 -7.36 17.15
CA LEU A 13 10.25 -7.19 17.44
C LEU A 13 9.97 -7.46 18.92
N SER A 14 9.18 -6.61 19.55
CA SER A 14 8.66 -6.83 20.90
C SER A 14 7.42 -7.74 20.88
N SER A 15 6.96 -8.17 22.06
CA SER A 15 5.78 -9.03 22.20
C SER A 15 4.46 -8.40 21.72
N ASP A 16 4.40 -7.08 21.59
CA ASP A 16 3.26 -6.30 21.08
C ASP A 16 3.42 -5.90 19.61
N ALA A 17 4.46 -6.39 18.93
CA ALA A 17 4.68 -6.13 17.52
C ALA A 17 3.52 -6.62 16.65
N THR A 18 3.31 -5.91 15.55
CA THR A 18 2.27 -6.16 14.55
C THR A 18 2.91 -6.51 13.21
N CYS A 19 2.09 -6.93 12.24
CA CYS A 19 2.57 -7.18 10.88
C CYS A 19 3.28 -5.95 10.27
N HIS A 20 2.86 -4.74 10.63
CA HIS A 20 3.46 -3.51 10.10
C HIS A 20 4.90 -3.29 10.57
N ASP A 21 5.30 -3.92 11.67
CA ASP A 21 6.67 -3.84 12.20
C ASP A 21 7.62 -4.79 11.48
N ILE A 22 7.08 -5.72 10.67
CA ILE A 22 7.88 -6.59 9.79
C ILE A 22 8.19 -5.82 8.50
N THR A 23 9.45 -5.43 8.34
CA THR A 23 9.98 -4.69 7.18
C THR A 23 10.83 -5.57 6.26
N ASP A 24 10.88 -6.87 6.50
CA ASP A 24 11.52 -7.85 5.63
C ASP A 24 10.48 -8.73 4.93
N ARG A 25 10.62 -8.87 3.62
CA ARG A 25 9.66 -9.59 2.78
C ARG A 25 9.66 -11.09 3.04
N ASP A 26 10.81 -11.69 3.27
CA ASP A 26 10.92 -13.13 3.50
C ASP A 26 10.38 -13.49 4.88
N ILE A 27 10.66 -12.65 5.89
CA ILE A 27 10.04 -12.77 7.22
C ILE A 27 8.53 -12.59 7.14
N CYS A 28 8.03 -11.65 6.36
CA CYS A 28 6.58 -11.46 6.15
C CYS A 28 5.93 -12.74 5.59
N LYS A 29 6.57 -13.37 4.60
CA LYS A 29 6.08 -14.59 3.95
C LYS A 29 5.96 -15.78 4.91
N SER A 30 6.86 -15.88 5.89
CA SER A 30 6.86 -16.92 6.93
C SER A 30 6.55 -16.34 8.33
N SER A 31 5.80 -15.24 8.41
CA SER A 31 5.62 -14.44 9.64
C SER A 31 5.10 -15.25 10.82
N MET A 32 4.23 -16.23 10.55
CA MET A 32 3.69 -17.12 11.57
C MET A 32 4.77 -18.04 12.16
N GLU A 33 5.67 -18.56 11.34
CA GLU A 33 6.73 -19.48 11.75
C GLU A 33 7.94 -18.72 12.32
N ALA A 34 8.26 -17.56 11.75
CA ALA A 34 9.43 -16.77 12.10
C ALA A 34 9.23 -15.98 13.40
N VAL A 35 8.04 -15.37 13.59
CA VAL A 35 7.78 -14.44 14.71
C VAL A 35 6.40 -14.62 15.33
N GLY A 36 5.64 -15.65 14.96
CA GLY A 36 4.34 -15.94 15.57
C GLY A 36 3.20 -14.99 15.18
N LEU A 37 3.38 -14.17 14.14
CA LEU A 37 2.39 -13.19 13.69
C LEU A 37 1.65 -13.69 12.45
N LYS A 38 0.32 -13.64 12.48
CA LYS A 38 -0.52 -13.99 11.32
C LYS A 38 -0.69 -12.76 10.42
N CYS A 39 0.13 -12.68 9.38
CA CYS A 39 0.04 -11.64 8.36
C CYS A 39 -0.52 -12.19 7.04
N GLU A 40 -1.13 -11.31 6.25
CA GLU A 40 -1.86 -11.69 5.04
C GLU A 40 -1.05 -11.44 3.76
N GLY A 41 -0.04 -10.58 3.80
CA GLY A 41 0.84 -10.38 2.66
C GLY A 41 1.77 -9.19 2.76
N TRP A 42 2.64 -9.07 1.75
CA TRP A 42 3.61 -7.99 1.66
C TRP A 42 3.02 -6.77 0.95
N GLY A 43 3.11 -5.60 1.60
CA GLY A 43 2.64 -4.34 1.06
C GLY A 43 3.66 -3.60 0.20
N GLY A 44 4.88 -4.10 0.02
CA GLY A 44 5.96 -3.42 -0.71
C GLY A 44 7.04 -2.82 0.19
N GLN A 45 6.69 -2.48 1.44
CA GLN A 45 7.63 -1.96 2.45
C GLN A 45 7.46 -2.61 3.81
N THR A 46 6.24 -3.00 4.16
CA THR A 46 5.93 -3.70 5.40
C THR A 46 4.96 -4.84 5.14
N CYS A 47 4.90 -5.78 6.07
CA CYS A 47 3.87 -6.80 6.05
C CYS A 47 2.51 -6.20 6.44
N LEU A 48 1.45 -6.76 5.90
CA LEU A 48 0.09 -6.28 6.06
C LEU A 48 -0.77 -7.34 6.74
N THR A 49 -1.77 -6.87 7.46
CA THR A 49 -2.83 -7.70 8.02
C THR A 49 -4.14 -7.40 7.29
N ARG A 50 -5.15 -8.23 7.54
CA ARG A 50 -6.48 -7.99 6.99
C ARG A 50 -7.04 -6.68 7.55
N GLY A 51 -7.62 -5.86 6.69
CA GLY A 51 -8.12 -4.53 7.04
C GLY A 51 -7.06 -3.42 6.99
N SER A 52 -5.80 -3.72 6.66
CA SER A 52 -4.79 -2.66 6.46
C SER A 52 -5.25 -1.67 5.36
N PRO A 53 -5.02 -0.36 5.56
CA PRO A 53 -5.35 0.66 4.56
C PRO A 53 -4.64 0.40 3.22
N LEU A 54 -5.35 0.61 2.11
CA LEU A 54 -4.80 0.43 0.76
C LEU A 54 -3.58 1.31 0.47
N GLY A 55 -3.53 2.51 1.06
CA GLY A 55 -2.39 3.42 0.95
C GLY A 55 -1.07 2.88 1.53
N LEU A 56 -1.10 1.78 2.29
CA LEU A 56 0.10 1.08 2.75
C LEU A 56 0.66 0.11 1.70
N ILE A 57 -0.12 -0.25 0.67
CA ILE A 57 0.38 -1.04 -0.45
C ILE A 57 1.16 -0.12 -1.39
N ARG A 58 2.49 -0.22 -1.34
CA ARG A 58 3.51 0.47 -2.14
C ARG A 58 4.05 -0.36 -3.31
N ASP A 59 3.49 -1.55 -3.53
CA ASP A 59 3.83 -2.41 -4.66
C ASP A 59 2.64 -2.53 -5.64
N PRO A 60 2.84 -2.27 -6.95
CA PRO A 60 1.76 -2.27 -7.93
C PRO A 60 1.17 -3.67 -8.19
N ASP A 61 1.94 -4.74 -8.02
CA ASP A 61 1.43 -6.11 -8.21
C ASP A 61 0.66 -6.60 -6.97
N ALA A 62 1.09 -6.21 -5.77
CA ALA A 62 0.31 -6.37 -4.55
C ALA A 62 -1.01 -5.58 -4.62
N CYS A 63 -1.00 -4.39 -5.23
CA CYS A 63 -2.21 -3.57 -5.39
C CYS A 63 -3.31 -4.29 -6.20
N LYS A 64 -2.93 -5.03 -7.25
CA LYS A 64 -3.86 -5.88 -8.03
C LYS A 64 -4.50 -6.99 -7.17
N ASN A 65 -3.80 -7.43 -6.13
CA ASN A 65 -4.23 -8.47 -5.20
C ASN A 65 -4.70 -7.89 -3.85
N SER A 66 -4.98 -6.59 -3.79
CA SER A 66 -5.36 -5.87 -2.56
C SER A 66 -6.54 -6.50 -1.82
N LEU A 67 -7.52 -7.05 -2.55
CA LEU A 67 -8.67 -7.74 -1.96
C LEU A 67 -8.24 -9.00 -1.19
N ALA A 68 -7.27 -9.76 -1.72
CA ALA A 68 -6.78 -10.96 -1.05
C ALA A 68 -5.93 -10.60 0.18
N ILE A 69 -5.11 -9.55 0.10
CA ILE A 69 -4.18 -9.16 1.17
C ILE A 69 -4.91 -8.41 2.30
N THR A 70 -5.73 -7.42 1.95
CA THR A 70 -6.33 -6.49 2.93
C THR A 70 -7.81 -6.75 3.14
N GLY A 71 -8.47 -7.57 2.31
CA GLY A 71 -9.92 -7.70 2.30
C GLY A 71 -10.65 -6.54 1.64
N THR A 72 -9.93 -5.55 1.09
CA THR A 72 -10.52 -4.39 0.38
C THR A 72 -10.01 -4.35 -1.05
N ALA A 73 -10.93 -4.25 -2.01
CA ALA A 73 -10.56 -4.07 -3.41
C ALA A 73 -10.17 -2.62 -3.68
N ALA A 74 -8.98 -2.44 -4.23
CA ALA A 74 -8.52 -1.12 -4.68
C ALA A 74 -9.22 -0.65 -5.94
N MET A 75 -9.25 0.67 -6.11
CA MET A 75 -9.59 1.32 -7.37
C MET A 75 -8.51 1.04 -8.43
N GLY A 76 -7.24 1.09 -8.01
CA GLY A 76 -6.09 0.79 -8.85
C GLY A 76 -4.81 1.42 -8.31
N TRP A 77 -3.76 1.44 -9.12
CA TRP A 77 -2.47 1.99 -8.74
C TRP A 77 -2.40 3.50 -9.01
N GLY A 78 -2.15 4.32 -7.99
CA GLY A 78 -2.05 5.78 -8.08
C GLY A 78 -0.66 6.30 -8.43
N GLY A 79 0.34 5.42 -8.51
CA GLY A 79 1.72 5.77 -8.87
C GLY A 79 2.72 5.52 -7.75
N SER A 80 2.31 5.73 -6.50
CA SER A 80 3.13 5.49 -5.29
C SER A 80 2.44 4.59 -4.28
N HIS A 81 1.14 4.37 -4.42
CA HIS A 81 0.36 3.48 -3.59
C HIS A 81 -0.89 3.01 -4.31
N CYS A 82 -1.52 2.01 -3.71
CA CYS A 82 -2.81 1.51 -4.12
C CYS A 82 -3.93 2.44 -3.64
N MET A 83 -4.75 2.91 -4.57
CA MET A 83 -5.81 3.88 -4.30
C MET A 83 -7.10 3.19 -3.87
N SER A 84 -7.76 3.80 -2.90
CA SER A 84 -9.11 3.48 -2.47
C SER A 84 -10.16 4.21 -3.33
N LYS A 85 -11.42 3.80 -3.23
CA LYS A 85 -12.52 4.40 -4.00
C LYS A 85 -12.89 5.83 -3.55
N THR A 86 -12.43 6.25 -2.38
CA THR A 86 -12.70 7.58 -1.81
C THR A 86 -11.66 8.62 -2.20
N GLU A 87 -10.59 8.20 -2.87
CA GLU A 87 -9.53 9.08 -3.33
C GLU A 87 -9.83 9.66 -4.71
N ASP A 88 -9.18 10.78 -5.00
CA ASP A 88 -9.44 11.62 -6.16
C ASP A 88 -8.17 11.81 -7.00
N CYS A 89 -8.21 12.71 -7.98
CA CYS A 89 -7.08 12.94 -8.87
C CYS A 89 -5.85 13.43 -8.11
N GLY A 90 -6.02 14.18 -7.02
CA GLY A 90 -4.92 14.69 -6.21
C GLY A 90 -4.06 13.58 -5.58
N SER A 91 -4.62 12.39 -5.36
CA SER A 91 -3.88 11.21 -4.89
C SER A 91 -2.97 10.59 -5.96
N ILE A 92 -3.12 10.93 -7.24
CA ILE A 92 -2.31 10.38 -8.33
C ILE A 92 -0.94 11.06 -8.35
N THR A 93 0.11 10.29 -8.08
CA THR A 93 1.50 10.79 -8.01
C THR A 93 2.32 10.50 -9.25
N ASN A 94 1.71 9.92 -10.30
CA ASN A 94 2.40 9.61 -11.55
C ASN A 94 1.72 10.28 -12.76
N LYS A 95 2.51 11.04 -13.52
CA LYS A 95 2.04 11.79 -14.70
C LYS A 95 1.33 10.92 -15.75
N ARG A 96 1.85 9.73 -16.05
CA ARG A 96 1.23 8.83 -17.04
C ARG A 96 -0.10 8.27 -16.54
N ILE A 97 -0.17 7.97 -15.24
CA ILE A 97 -1.42 7.51 -14.62
C ILE A 97 -2.45 8.64 -14.64
N CYS A 98 -2.05 9.88 -14.32
CA CYS A 98 -2.93 11.04 -14.39
C CYS A 98 -3.50 11.24 -15.81
N GLN A 99 -2.64 11.14 -16.83
CA GLN A 99 -3.04 11.26 -18.23
C GLN A 99 -4.02 10.16 -18.68
N SER A 100 -4.00 9.00 -18.01
CA SER A 100 -4.84 7.85 -18.30
C SER A 100 -5.78 7.51 -17.14
N ALA A 101 -6.10 8.48 -16.28
CA ALA A 101 -6.83 8.22 -15.03
C ALA A 101 -8.24 7.69 -15.28
N ASP A 102 -8.87 8.13 -16.38
CA ASP A 102 -10.20 7.68 -16.76
C ASP A 102 -10.21 6.18 -17.08
N SER A 103 -9.23 5.70 -17.85
CA SER A 103 -9.14 4.29 -18.25
C SER A 103 -8.55 3.37 -17.18
N LEU A 104 -7.63 3.88 -16.35
CA LEU A 104 -6.94 3.09 -15.32
C LEU A 104 -7.67 3.07 -13.97
N LEU A 105 -8.34 4.16 -13.61
CA LEU A 105 -8.90 4.39 -12.28
C LEU A 105 -10.38 4.80 -12.33
N GLY A 106 -10.95 5.05 -13.52
CA GLY A 106 -12.32 5.58 -13.65
C GLY A 106 -12.45 7.04 -13.18
N LEU A 107 -11.32 7.76 -13.06
CA LEU A 107 -11.29 9.13 -12.57
C LEU A 107 -11.22 10.11 -13.74
N SER A 108 -12.16 11.04 -13.78
CA SER A 108 -12.19 12.12 -14.78
C SER A 108 -11.26 13.25 -14.37
N CYS A 109 -9.95 12.98 -14.42
CA CYS A 109 -8.92 13.95 -14.05
C CYS A 109 -8.66 14.98 -15.14
N GLY A 110 -8.07 16.08 -14.68
CA GLY A 110 -7.72 17.19 -15.50
C GLY A 110 -6.38 17.03 -16.20
N ARG A 111 -5.38 17.83 -15.79
CA ARG A 111 -4.04 17.83 -16.37
C ARG A 111 -3.00 17.68 -15.27
N TRP A 112 -1.84 17.18 -15.65
CA TRP A 112 -0.68 17.19 -14.78
C TRP A 112 -0.11 18.60 -14.68
N HIS A 113 0.17 19.04 -13.45
CA HIS A 113 0.93 20.23 -13.13
C HIS A 113 2.25 19.84 -12.48
N ASP A 114 3.36 20.41 -12.93
CA ASP A 114 4.69 19.95 -12.53
C ASP A 114 4.97 20.12 -11.02
N THR A 115 4.30 21.04 -10.34
CA THR A 115 4.38 21.22 -8.88
C THR A 115 3.18 20.73 -8.09
N LEU A 116 1.98 20.68 -8.69
CA LEU A 116 0.74 20.34 -7.95
C LEU A 116 0.29 18.89 -8.18
N GLY A 117 0.94 18.18 -9.10
CA GLY A 117 0.55 16.82 -9.45
C GLY A 117 -0.66 16.77 -10.36
N CYS A 118 -1.48 15.73 -10.21
CA CYS A 118 -2.66 15.55 -11.04
C CYS A 118 -3.83 16.39 -10.53
N LEU A 119 -4.31 17.31 -11.36
CA LEU A 119 -5.38 18.23 -10.98
C LEU A 119 -6.76 17.65 -11.31
N GLU A 120 -7.75 18.05 -10.52
CA GLU A 120 -9.16 17.88 -10.85
C GLU A 120 -9.55 18.69 -12.10
N LYS A 121 -10.55 18.21 -12.87
CA LYS A 121 -11.03 18.91 -14.07
C LYS A 121 -11.55 20.32 -13.78
N HIS A 122 -12.15 20.54 -12.62
CA HIS A 122 -12.75 21.83 -12.24
C HIS A 122 -11.73 22.87 -11.76
N LEU A 123 -10.45 22.48 -11.59
CA LEU A 123 -9.34 23.37 -11.21
C LEU A 123 -8.56 23.87 -12.44
N MET A 124 -9.13 23.72 -13.63
CA MET A 124 -8.60 24.26 -14.89
C MET A 124 -9.24 25.59 -15.27
#